data_AF-A0A4Q3XSK9-F1
#
_entry.id   AF-A0A4Q3XSK9-F1
#
_cell.length_a   1.000
_cell.length_b   1.000
_cell.length_c   1.000
_cell.angle_alpha   90.00
_cell.angle_beta   90.00
_cell.angle_gamma   90.00
#
_symmetry.space_group_name_H-M   'P 1'
#
loop_
_entity.id
_entity.type
_entity.pdbx_description
1 polymer ?
#
loop_
_entity_poly.entity_id
_entity_poly.type
_entity_poly.pdbx_seq_one_letter_code
_entity_poly.pdbx_strand_id
1 'polypeptide(L)' 'MRHRTDFVSIPFANLAVRRHCVDGTTQFVGTMDGRDCVQSPTFEGAVQALLRRACHSAVH' A
#
# COMPACT_ATOMS: atom_id res chain seq x y z
N MET A 1 -27.33 -15.74 -7.64
CA MET A 1 -26.31 -14.67 -7.61
C MET A 1 -25.08 -15.16 -8.36
N ARG A 2 -24.56 -14.41 -9.33
CA ARG A 2 -23.29 -14.71 -10.01
C ARG A 2 -22.16 -14.03 -9.23
N HIS A 3 -21.30 -14.82 -8.60
CA HIS A 3 -20.07 -14.31 -8.00
C HIS A 3 -19.06 -14.10 -9.13
N ARG A 4 -18.55 -12.87 -9.27
CA ARG A 4 -17.44 -12.56 -10.18
C ARG A 4 -16.22 -12.25 -9.33
N THR A 5 -15.16 -13.01 -9.54
CA THR A 5 -13.85 -12.79 -8.92
C THR A 5 -12.90 -12.39 -10.02
N ASP A 6 -12.43 -11.15 -9.97
CA ASP A 6 -11.39 -10.66 -10.87
C ASP A 6 -10.03 -10.86 -10.17
N PHE A 7 -9.13 -11.60 -10.83
CA PHE A 7 -7.77 -11.81 -10.34
C PHE A 7 -6.86 -10.74 -10.94
N VAL A 8 -6.24 -9.93 -10.09
CA VAL A 8 -5.26 -8.90 -10.50
C VAL A 8 -3.87 -9.41 -10.13
N SER A 9 -3.08 -9.78 -11.13
CA SER A 9 -1.67 -10.11 -10.96
C SER A 9 -0.85 -8.82 -11.07
N ILE A 10 -0.18 -8.43 -9.99
CA ILE A 10 0.69 -7.25 -9.97
C ILE A 10 2.13 -7.74 -10.22
N PRO A 11 2.71 -7.50 -11.41
CA PRO A 11 4.10 -7.85 -11.65
C PRO A 11 4.99 -6.93 -10.80
N PHE A 12 5.59 -7.48 -9.74
CA PHE A 12 6.68 -6.91 -8.93
C PHE A 12 6.67 -5.38 -8.79
N ALA A 13 5.61 -4.79 -8.24
CA ALA A 13 5.74 -3.43 -7.70
C ALA A 13 6.72 -3.49 -6.52
N ASN A 14 7.74 -2.63 -6.50
CA ASN A 14 8.65 -2.54 -5.36
C ASN A 14 7.91 -1.84 -4.22
N LEU A 15 7.21 -2.64 -3.41
CA LEU A 15 6.45 -2.18 -2.25
C LEU A 15 7.32 -2.23 -1.00
N ALA A 16 7.41 -1.12 -0.29
CA ALA A 16 8.03 -1.09 1.03
C ALA A 16 7.23 -0.22 1.99
N VAL A 17 7.20 -0.61 3.26
CA VAL A 17 6.63 0.20 4.34
C VAL A 17 7.76 0.54 5.31
N ARG A 18 7.96 1.82 5.56
CA ARG A 18 8.95 2.33 6.51
C ARG A 18 8.27 2.98 7.71
N ARG A 19 8.86 2.80 8.89
CA ARG A 19 8.46 3.52 10.10
C ARG A 19 9.14 4.89 10.10
N HIS A 20 8.37 5.94 10.34
CA HIS A 20 8.82 7.32 10.47
C HIS A 20 8.33 7.87 11.81
N CYS A 21 9.22 8.47 12.60
CA CYS A 21 8.84 9.11 13.86
C CYS A 21 8.82 10.62 13.65
N VAL A 22 7.66 11.25 13.85
CA VAL A 22 7.46 12.70 13.71
C VAL A 22 6.87 13.21 15.02
N ASP A 23 7.54 14.17 15.68
CA ASP A 23 7.09 14.79 16.93
C ASP A 23 6.65 13.79 18.01
N GLY A 24 7.43 12.72 18.18
CA GLY A 24 7.14 11.65 19.15
C GLY A 24 6.02 10.68 18.74
N THR A 25 5.37 10.92 17.61
CA THR A 25 4.33 10.05 17.05
C THR A 25 4.92 9.11 16.01
N THR A 26 4.55 7.83 16.10
CA THR A 26 4.94 6.84 15.08
C THR A 26 3.97 6.91 13.90
N GLN A 27 4.53 7.03 12.70
CA GLN A 27 3.82 6.96 11.44
C GLN A 27 4.46 5.87 10.57
N PHE A 28 3.66 5.25 9.72
CA PHE A 28 4.11 4.27 8.73
C PHE A 28 3.85 4.83 7.34
N VAL A 29 4.89 4.85 6.51
CA VAL A 29 4.85 5.40 5.16
C VAL A 29 5.05 4.25 4.17
N GLY A 30 4.07 4.06 3.29
CA GLY A 30 4.13 3.11 2.20
C GLY A 30 4.74 3.74 0.96
N THR A 31 5.65 3.02 0.33
CA THR A 31 6.33 3.38 -0.91
C THR A 31 6.01 2.37 -2.00
N MET A 32 5.80 2.87 -3.22
CA MET A 32 5.61 2.07 -4.42
C MET A 32 6.56 2.61 -5.48
N ASP A 33 7.47 1.76 -5.97
CA ASP A 33 8.49 2.11 -6.97
C ASP A 33 9.32 3.33 -6.55
N GLY A 34 9.70 3.36 -5.26
CA GLY A 34 10.50 4.43 -4.66
C GLY A 34 9.74 5.73 -4.36
N ARG A 35 8.43 5.79 -4.60
CA ARG A 35 7.60 6.97 -4.30
C ARG A 35 6.70 6.73 -3.09
N ASP A 36 6.76 7.62 -2.11
CA ASP A 36 5.82 7.64 -0.99
C ASP A 36 4.39 7.87 -1.52
N CYS A 37 3.46 6.98 -1.17
CA CYS A 37 2.09 7.02 -1.70
C CYS A 37 1.00 6.72 -0.67
N VAL A 38 1.39 6.29 0.53
CA VAL A 38 0.48 5.94 1.64
C VAL A 38 1.08 6.39 2.96
N GLN A 39 0.23 6.87 3.88
CA GLN A 39 0.60 7.14 5.26
C GLN A 39 -0.47 6.57 6.20
N SER A 40 -0.04 6.00 7.33
CA SER A 40 -0.95 5.46 8.35
C SER A 40 -0.32 5.53 9.74
N PRO A 41 -1.11 5.69 10.82
CA PRO A 41 -0.59 5.57 12.18
C PRO A 41 -0.25 4.12 12.56
N THR A 42 -0.71 3.12 11.80
CA THR A 42 -0.45 1.70 12.06
C THR A 42 0.22 1.02 10.87
N PHE A 43 1.04 0.01 11.17
CA PHE A 43 1.71 -0.78 10.13
C PHE A 43 0.71 -1.51 9.22
N GLU A 44 -0.27 -2.19 9.82
CA GLU A 44 -1.30 -2.92 9.08
C GLU A 44 -2.12 -1.99 8.18
N GLY A 45 -2.46 -0.79 8.68
CA GLY A 45 -3.17 0.21 7.89
C GLY A 45 -2.34 0.68 6.69
N ALA A 46 -1.03 0.91 6.87
CA ALA A 46 -0.14 1.25 5.77
C ALA A 46 -0.03 0.12 4.73
N VAL A 47 0.09 -1.14 5.17
CA VAL A 47 0.14 -2.31 4.27
C VAL A 47 -1.15 -2.46 3.48
N GLN A 48 -2.32 -2.40 4.14
CA GLN A 48 -3.61 -2.54 3.47
C GLN A 48 -3.84 -1.44 2.43
N ALA A 49 -3.54 -0.19 2.78
CA ALA A 49 -3.67 0.93 1.85
C ALA A 49 -2.68 0.82 0.69
N LEU A 50 -1.44 0.36 0.94
CA LEU A 50 -0.42 0.16 -0.09
C LEU A 50 -0.82 -0.92 -1.09
N LEU A 51 -1.31 -2.07 -0.62
CA LEU A 51 -1.81 -3.15 -1.48
C LEU A 51 -3.01 -2.70 -2.31
N ARG A 52 -3.98 -1.97 -1.71
CA ARG A 52 -5.11 -1.40 -2.45
C ARG A 52 -4.64 -0.46 -3.57
N ARG A 53 -3.66 0.39 -3.29
CA ARG A 53 -3.09 1.32 -4.28
C ARG A 53 -2.38 0.58 -5.42
N ALA A 54 -1.62 -0.47 -5.10
CA ALA A 54 -0.94 -1.30 -6.08
C ALA A 54 -1.95 -2.03 -7.00
N CYS A 55 -2.99 -2.65 -6.42
CA CYS A 55 -4.07 -3.26 -7.19
C CYS A 55 -4.77 -2.25 -8.11
N HIS A 56 -5.11 -1.07 -7.58
CA HIS A 56 -5.77 -0.02 -8.37
C HIS A 56 -4.88 0.47 -9.53
N SER A 57 -3.57 0.55 -9.33
CA SER A 57 -2.63 1.01 -10.38
C SER A 57 -2.33 -0.06 -11.44
N ALA A 58 -2.64 -1.34 -11.18
CA ALA A 58 -2.51 -2.41 -12.16
C ALA A 58 -3.76 -2.58 -13.03
N VAL A 59 -4.91 -2.05 -12.59
CA VAL A 59 -6.19 -2.12 -13.31
C VAL A 59 -6.41 -0.92 -14.24
N HIS A 60 -5.76 0.21 -13.95
CA HIS A 60 -5.82 1.46 -14.72
C HIS A 60 -4.53 1.71 -15.48
#